data_AF-A0A7Y8I434-F1
#
_entry.id   AF-A0A7Y8I434-F1
#
_cell.length_a   1.000
_cell.length_b   1.000
_cell.length_c   1.000
_cell.angle_alpha   90.00
_cell.angle_beta   90.00
_cell.angle_gamma   90.00
#
_symmetry.space_group_name_H-M   'P 1'
#
loop_
_entity.id
_entity.type
_entity.pdbx_description
1 polymer ?
#
loop_
_entity_poly.entity_id
_entity_poly.type
_entity_poly.pdbx_seq_one_letter_code
_entity_poly.pdbx_strand_id
1 'polypeptide(L)'
;MNSLNCFSRILVAVLFLAGPLAASRRYFPLDVGNQWVLETRGPNRSTLNIEVLRSRTTEDHTYYFVTGYASGDMWLRVTPEGVVYSWDPATGRETKQAHTALNAAPYSSGLSGCGQAVRRGEVLIFPGSTPPLPLQYDQGGCRSFHFREEIYRWDVGLSQRTVAEADGTTKTYRLVYARLKDRVVTGDDGTLVILSDFNLGARGWLAGFSDYYPFFGEGDMAAEVALLPAEVDDSRTGFRLQSVNGYGADYFMFLKRRLGEADGLEPNQQYELSFDFVLDSNARADCETGGFAPGNSVFLKAGASAGEPLPVPNEEERLVMNIDKGSGGDGGADAGVVRSIETDQRCTELPSPYARLTASYTHPQPVQTDGRGVLWLLAGTDSGAEGLTALFYESIVARLKPVR
;
A
#
# COMPACT_ATOMS: atom_id res chain seq x y z
N MET A 1 -36.45 48.10 46.40
CA MET A 1 -36.20 48.12 44.94
C MET A 1 -34.97 48.99 44.73
N ASN A 2 -33.78 48.57 44.29
CA ASN A 2 -33.27 47.31 43.75
C ASN A 2 -31.83 47.12 44.27
N SER A 3 -31.43 45.86 44.49
CA SER A 3 -30.05 45.48 44.79
C SER A 3 -29.19 45.53 43.52
N LEU A 4 -27.95 46.00 43.65
CA LEU A 4 -26.89 45.86 42.66
C LEU A 4 -25.76 45.06 43.31
N ASN A 5 -25.79 43.74 43.13
CA ASN A 5 -24.66 42.86 43.45
C ASN A 5 -23.76 42.80 42.22
N CYS A 6 -22.56 43.36 42.37
CA CYS A 6 -21.48 43.28 41.40
C CYS A 6 -20.73 41.95 41.60
N PHE A 7 -21.09 40.91 40.84
CA PHE A 7 -20.31 39.67 40.78
C PHE A 7 -19.24 39.80 39.69
N SER A 8 -18.00 40.01 40.13
CA SER A 8 -16.80 39.85 39.30
C SER A 8 -16.64 38.36 38.96
N ARG A 9 -16.86 37.99 37.69
CA ARG A 9 -16.54 36.66 37.18
C ARG A 9 -15.06 36.62 36.83
N ILE A 10 -14.24 36.09 37.74
CA ILE A 10 -12.88 35.66 37.42
C ILE A 10 -13.00 34.43 36.51
N LEU A 11 -12.71 34.63 35.22
CA LEU A 11 -12.58 33.56 34.25
C LEU A 11 -11.23 32.86 34.53
N VAL A 12 -11.26 31.79 35.32
CA VAL A 12 -10.10 30.89 35.43
C VAL A 12 -10.01 30.11 34.12
N ALA A 13 -9.15 30.56 33.22
CA ALA A 13 -8.72 29.76 32.09
C ALA A 13 -7.93 28.56 32.63
N VAL A 14 -8.60 27.42 32.76
CA VAL A 14 -7.95 26.14 32.98
C VAL A 14 -7.23 25.79 31.68
N LEU A 15 -5.96 26.19 31.58
CA LEU A 15 -5.05 25.57 30.63
C LEU A 15 -4.94 24.09 31.03
N PHE A 16 -5.59 23.22 30.28
CA PHE A 16 -5.25 21.80 30.29
C PHE A 16 -3.82 21.68 29.75
N LEU A 17 -2.84 21.64 30.67
CA LEU A 17 -1.56 21.00 30.40
C LEU A 17 -1.88 19.54 30.06
N ALA A 18 -1.91 19.20 28.77
CA ALA A 18 -1.91 17.83 28.33
C ALA A 18 -0.70 17.14 28.97
N GLY A 19 -0.94 16.30 29.98
CA GLY A 19 0.12 15.70 30.76
C GLY A 19 1.03 14.78 29.92
N PRO A 20 2.21 14.40 30.45
CA PRO A 20 3.16 13.49 29.79
C PRO A 20 2.58 12.10 29.44
N LEU A 21 1.38 11.76 29.93
CA LEU A 21 0.65 10.55 29.57
C LEU A 21 0.06 10.63 28.15
N ALA A 22 -0.52 11.76 27.74
CA ALA A 22 -1.02 11.91 26.36
C ALA A 22 0.12 11.85 25.32
N ALA A 23 1.36 12.01 25.78
CA ALA A 23 2.55 12.09 24.94
C ALA A 23 3.00 10.74 24.38
N SER A 24 3.10 9.71 25.23
CA SER A 24 3.72 8.45 24.85
C SER A 24 2.94 7.64 23.80
N ARG A 25 1.60 7.77 23.80
CA ARG A 25 0.70 7.16 22.79
C ARG A 25 0.98 7.67 21.37
N ARG A 26 1.52 8.86 21.22
CA ARG A 26 1.74 9.48 19.90
C ARG A 26 2.93 8.92 19.13
N TYR A 27 3.81 8.16 19.76
CA TYR A 27 4.91 7.51 19.04
C TYR A 27 4.47 6.31 18.21
N PHE A 28 3.29 5.73 18.48
CA PHE A 28 2.76 4.65 17.65
C PHE A 28 1.23 4.78 17.54
N PRO A 29 0.75 5.73 16.72
CA PRO A 29 -0.67 6.01 16.59
C PRO A 29 -1.37 4.85 15.87
N LEU A 30 -2.22 4.13 16.58
CA LEU A 30 -3.05 3.05 16.03
C LEU A 30 -4.45 3.57 15.73
N ASP A 31 -4.74 3.77 14.44
CA ASP A 31 -6.07 4.03 13.90
C ASP A 31 -6.24 3.19 12.63
N VAL A 32 -7.45 2.68 12.39
CA VAL A 32 -7.78 1.93 11.18
C VAL A 32 -7.53 2.80 9.94
N GLY A 33 -6.83 2.24 8.96
CA GLY A 33 -6.42 2.92 7.74
C GLY A 33 -5.02 3.53 7.79
N ASN A 34 -4.39 3.61 8.98
CA ASN A 34 -3.01 4.05 9.11
C ASN A 34 -2.07 3.09 8.36
N GLN A 35 -1.08 3.66 7.68
CA GLN A 35 -0.08 2.94 6.89
C GLN A 35 1.29 3.60 7.08
N TRP A 36 2.34 2.79 7.16
CA TRP A 36 3.73 3.22 7.07
C TRP A 36 4.43 2.42 6.00
N VAL A 37 5.03 3.13 5.04
CA VAL A 37 5.87 2.55 4.00
C VAL A 37 7.30 2.99 4.27
N LEU A 38 8.16 2.01 4.56
CA LEU A 38 9.58 2.22 4.77
C LEU A 38 10.35 1.48 3.68
N GLU A 39 11.37 2.13 3.10
CA GLU A 39 12.20 1.55 2.04
C GLU A 39 13.67 1.49 2.46
N THR A 40 14.40 0.49 1.95
CA THR A 40 15.87 0.52 1.97
C THR A 40 16.40 1.53 0.96
N ARG A 41 17.59 2.08 1.23
CA ARG A 41 18.28 2.95 0.25
C ARG A 41 19.01 2.08 -0.78
N GLY A 42 19.10 2.59 -2.01
CA GLY A 42 19.87 1.98 -3.10
C GLY A 42 19.00 1.61 -4.31
N PRO A 43 19.61 0.99 -5.34
CA PRO A 43 18.90 0.60 -6.56
C PRO A 43 17.93 -0.57 -6.33
N ASN A 44 18.28 -1.51 -5.44
CA ASN A 44 17.44 -2.67 -5.11
C ASN A 44 16.65 -2.39 -3.82
N ARG A 45 15.64 -1.51 -3.93
CA ARG A 45 14.83 -1.13 -2.77
C ARG A 45 14.01 -2.32 -2.29
N SER A 46 14.03 -2.56 -0.99
CA SER A 46 13.11 -3.46 -0.30
C SER A 46 12.13 -2.62 0.49
N THR A 47 10.86 -2.99 0.45
CA THR A 47 9.78 -2.23 1.07
C THR A 47 9.24 -2.99 2.28
N LEU A 48 9.09 -2.26 3.38
CA LEU A 48 8.36 -2.67 4.57
C LEU A 48 7.06 -1.88 4.60
N ASN A 49 5.94 -2.56 4.43
CA ASN A 49 4.60 -1.99 4.52
C ASN A 49 3.96 -2.40 5.85
N ILE A 50 3.56 -1.44 6.65
CA ILE A 50 2.84 -1.66 7.91
C ILE A 50 1.47 -1.05 7.78
N GLU A 51 0.43 -1.79 8.14
CA GLU A 51 -0.94 -1.31 8.01
C GLU A 51 -1.82 -1.68 9.19
N VAL A 52 -2.73 -0.79 9.54
CA VAL A 52 -3.81 -1.05 10.49
C VAL A 52 -5.11 -1.32 9.74
N LEU A 53 -5.50 -2.59 9.63
CA LEU A 53 -6.58 -2.99 8.72
C LEU A 53 -7.97 -2.89 9.35
N ARG A 54 -8.09 -3.22 10.64
CA ARG A 54 -9.37 -3.25 11.35
C ARG A 54 -9.15 -3.13 12.86
N SER A 55 -10.23 -2.86 13.59
CA SER A 55 -10.21 -2.83 15.05
C SER A 55 -11.27 -3.76 15.64
N ARG A 56 -11.05 -4.20 16.87
CA ARG A 56 -11.99 -4.96 17.68
C ARG A 56 -11.99 -4.38 19.09
N THR A 57 -13.18 -4.11 19.61
CA THR A 57 -13.36 -3.57 20.96
C THR A 57 -13.91 -4.65 21.87
N THR A 58 -13.28 -4.82 23.03
CA THR A 58 -13.80 -5.57 24.19
C THR A 58 -14.40 -4.58 25.19
N GLU A 59 -14.91 -5.05 26.33
CA GLU A 59 -15.45 -4.16 27.37
C GLU A 59 -14.41 -3.13 27.84
N ASP A 60 -13.14 -3.54 27.96
CA ASP A 60 -12.08 -2.70 28.53
C ASP A 60 -11.23 -1.95 27.48
N HIS A 61 -11.02 -2.53 26.30
CA HIS A 61 -9.97 -2.09 25.38
C HIS A 61 -10.36 -2.16 23.91
N THR A 62 -9.75 -1.30 23.10
CA THR A 62 -9.76 -1.42 21.63
C THR A 62 -8.41 -1.95 21.15
N TYR A 63 -8.46 -3.01 20.35
CA TYR A 63 -7.32 -3.63 19.69
C TYR A 63 -7.40 -3.38 18.19
N TYR A 64 -6.24 -3.28 17.56
CA TYR A 64 -6.07 -2.97 16.15
C TYR A 64 -5.30 -4.11 15.48
N PHE A 65 -5.84 -4.68 14.41
CA PHE A 65 -5.16 -5.70 13.64
C PHE A 65 -4.13 -5.04 12.73
N VAL A 66 -2.86 -5.32 12.99
CA VAL A 66 -1.70 -4.72 12.32
C VAL A 66 -0.93 -5.78 11.56
N THR A 67 -0.62 -5.49 10.29
CA THR A 67 0.16 -6.37 9.41
C THR A 67 1.53 -5.75 9.12
N GLY A 68 2.52 -6.60 8.80
CA GLY A 68 3.89 -6.18 8.43
C GLY A 68 4.74 -5.53 9.54
N TYR A 69 4.16 -5.21 10.70
CA TYR A 69 4.89 -4.62 11.82
C TYR A 69 5.83 -5.63 12.51
N ALA A 70 5.50 -6.91 12.52
CA ALA A 70 6.25 -7.95 13.20
C ALA A 70 6.47 -9.16 12.28
N SER A 71 7.08 -10.23 12.78
CA SER A 71 7.25 -11.50 12.06
C SER A 71 5.94 -12.17 11.64
N GLY A 72 4.80 -11.70 12.18
CA GLY A 72 3.47 -12.08 11.75
C GLY A 72 2.45 -11.02 12.12
N ASP A 73 1.26 -11.14 11.57
CA ASP A 73 0.15 -10.24 11.85
C ASP A 73 -0.31 -10.36 13.31
N MET A 74 -0.70 -9.24 13.91
CA MET A 74 -1.04 -9.23 15.34
C MET A 74 -2.08 -8.17 15.68
N TRP A 75 -2.89 -8.48 16.69
CA TRP A 75 -3.73 -7.48 17.33
C TRP A 75 -2.90 -6.68 18.33
N LEU A 76 -2.87 -5.37 18.18
CA LEU A 76 -2.11 -4.46 19.02
C LEU A 76 -3.02 -3.47 19.74
N ARG A 77 -2.62 -3.06 20.94
CA ARG A 77 -3.10 -1.82 21.56
C ARG A 77 -1.96 -1.05 22.17
N VAL A 78 -2.16 0.27 22.32
CA VAL A 78 -1.21 1.18 22.96
C VAL A 78 -1.89 1.77 24.19
N THR A 79 -1.27 1.59 25.36
CA THR A 79 -1.72 2.22 26.62
C THR A 79 -1.46 3.73 26.63
N PRO A 80 -2.11 4.50 27.51
CA PRO A 80 -1.75 5.88 27.78
C PRO A 80 -0.29 6.07 28.20
N GLU A 81 0.37 5.05 28.77
CA GLU A 81 1.78 5.09 29.15
C GLU A 81 2.73 4.67 28.02
N GLY A 82 2.21 4.38 26.83
CA GLY A 82 2.99 4.03 25.64
C GLY A 82 3.44 2.57 25.58
N VAL A 83 2.95 1.73 26.48
CA VAL A 83 3.15 0.28 26.37
C VAL A 83 2.32 -0.26 25.22
N VAL A 84 2.97 -0.95 24.29
CA VAL A 84 2.35 -1.66 23.18
C VAL A 84 2.19 -3.12 23.58
N TYR A 85 0.95 -3.58 23.63
CA TYR A 85 0.61 -4.98 23.88
C TYR A 85 0.16 -5.65 22.59
N SER A 86 0.64 -6.87 22.36
CA SER A 86 -0.05 -7.81 21.47
C SER A 86 -1.12 -8.55 22.24
N TRP A 87 -2.24 -8.85 21.58
CA TRP A 87 -3.38 -9.55 22.15
C TRP A 87 -3.73 -10.79 21.34
N ASP A 88 -3.96 -11.91 22.01
CA ASP A 88 -4.49 -13.13 21.42
C ASP A 88 -6.02 -13.19 21.66
N PRO A 89 -6.85 -13.06 20.61
CA PRO A 89 -8.29 -13.09 20.76
C PRO A 89 -8.87 -14.43 21.21
N ALA A 90 -8.13 -15.54 21.03
CA ALA A 90 -8.60 -16.88 21.41
C ALA A 90 -8.43 -17.14 22.91
N THR A 91 -7.33 -16.65 23.49
CA THR A 91 -7.02 -16.85 24.92
C THR A 91 -7.28 -15.61 25.78
N GLY A 92 -7.46 -14.44 25.18
CA GLY A 92 -7.54 -13.16 25.86
C GLY A 92 -6.19 -12.65 26.39
N ARG A 93 -5.08 -13.36 26.13
CA ARG A 93 -3.77 -13.06 26.68
C ARG A 93 -3.16 -11.83 26.04
N GLU A 94 -2.58 -10.96 26.87
CA GLU A 94 -1.73 -9.87 26.42
C GLU A 94 -0.25 -10.14 26.66
N THR A 95 0.59 -9.69 25.74
CA THR A 95 2.06 -9.74 25.87
C THR A 95 2.64 -8.39 25.50
N LYS A 96 3.50 -7.83 26.36
CA LYS A 96 4.20 -6.57 26.08
C LYS A 96 5.16 -6.78 24.91
N GLN A 97 5.04 -5.93 23.88
CA GLN A 97 5.88 -5.99 22.68
C GLN A 97 6.81 -4.79 22.56
N ALA A 98 6.35 -3.61 22.94
CA ALA A 98 7.14 -2.39 22.94
C ALA A 98 6.75 -1.45 24.09
N HIS A 99 7.59 -0.46 24.37
CA HIS A 99 7.26 0.63 25.28
C HIS A 99 7.79 1.95 24.73
N THR A 100 6.88 2.78 24.24
CA THR A 100 7.20 4.05 23.58
C THR A 100 7.37 5.23 24.53
N ALA A 101 7.72 4.98 25.80
CA ALA A 101 8.00 6.02 26.78
C ALA A 101 9.51 6.32 26.86
N LEU A 102 9.87 7.61 26.93
CA LEU A 102 11.27 8.06 26.97
C LEU A 102 12.05 7.56 28.20
N ASN A 103 11.34 7.17 29.27
CA ASN A 103 11.88 6.66 30.53
C ASN A 103 11.57 5.17 30.76
N ALA A 104 11.18 4.43 29.72
CA ALA A 104 10.87 3.02 29.84
C ALA A 104 12.09 2.21 30.33
N ALA A 105 11.88 1.36 31.34
CA ALA A 105 12.85 0.35 31.72
C ALA A 105 13.01 -0.71 30.62
N PRO A 106 14.16 -1.40 30.51
CA PRO A 106 14.34 -2.49 29.57
C PRO A 106 13.25 -3.56 29.69
N TYR A 107 12.89 -4.20 28.58
CA TYR A 107 11.83 -5.21 28.50
C TYR A 107 12.16 -6.28 27.46
N SER A 108 11.40 -7.37 27.43
CA SER A 108 11.50 -8.39 26.39
C SER A 108 10.45 -8.17 25.31
N SER A 109 10.81 -8.38 24.05
CA SER A 109 9.95 -8.26 22.87
C SER A 109 10.03 -9.52 22.03
N GLY A 110 8.90 -9.90 21.41
CA GLY A 110 8.80 -11.03 20.48
C GLY A 110 8.57 -10.60 19.03
N LEU A 111 8.73 -9.31 18.70
CA LEU A 111 8.34 -8.76 17.39
C LEU A 111 9.08 -9.39 16.20
N SER A 112 10.30 -9.88 16.39
CA SER A 112 11.09 -10.56 15.35
C SER A 112 10.79 -12.06 15.23
N GLY A 113 9.84 -12.59 16.01
CA GLY A 113 9.51 -14.02 16.07
C GLY A 113 10.33 -14.80 17.10
N CYS A 114 11.27 -14.14 17.78
CA CYS A 114 12.10 -14.69 18.84
C CYS A 114 12.26 -13.64 19.96
N GLY A 115 12.61 -14.09 21.16
CA GLY A 115 12.77 -13.20 22.31
C GLY A 115 14.02 -12.34 22.21
N GLN A 116 13.84 -11.03 22.25
CA GLN A 116 14.92 -10.02 22.29
C GLN A 116 14.73 -9.11 23.50
N ALA A 117 15.79 -8.82 24.23
CA ALA A 117 15.78 -7.73 25.19
C ALA A 117 15.89 -6.40 24.44
N VAL A 118 15.02 -5.46 24.83
CA VAL A 118 14.91 -4.14 24.24
C VAL A 118 15.22 -3.11 25.31
N ARG A 119 16.05 -2.15 24.94
CA ARG A 119 16.37 -0.98 25.77
C ARG A 119 16.26 0.28 24.93
N ARG A 120 16.03 1.41 25.59
CA ARG A 120 16.11 2.70 24.91
C ARG A 120 17.55 2.95 24.43
N GLY A 121 17.68 3.48 23.21
CA GLY A 121 18.92 4.09 22.73
C GLY A 121 19.22 5.41 23.44
N GLU A 122 20.40 5.96 23.19
CA GLU A 122 20.74 7.31 23.63
C GLU A 122 20.07 8.34 22.72
N VAL A 123 19.55 9.42 23.31
CA VAL A 123 18.97 10.54 22.56
C VAL A 123 19.31 11.84 23.28
N LEU A 124 19.74 12.83 22.50
CA LEU A 124 19.91 14.19 22.98
C LEU A 124 18.52 14.86 23.03
N ILE A 125 18.10 15.28 24.22
CA ILE A 125 16.83 15.96 24.42
C ILE A 125 17.10 17.46 24.46
N PHE A 126 16.63 18.19 23.44
CA PHE A 126 16.69 19.65 23.45
C PHE A 126 15.40 20.21 24.09
N PRO A 127 15.51 21.23 24.97
CA PRO A 127 14.34 21.91 25.53
C PRO A 127 13.39 22.40 24.42
N GLY A 128 12.10 22.07 24.52
CA GLY A 128 11.09 22.47 23.53
C GLY A 128 11.02 21.59 22.28
N SER A 129 11.88 20.57 22.14
CA SER A 129 11.80 19.59 21.06
C SER A 129 11.12 18.30 21.51
N THR A 130 10.48 17.58 20.59
CA THR A 130 10.09 16.19 20.82
C THR A 130 11.10 15.28 20.14
N PRO A 131 11.99 14.62 20.91
CA PRO A 131 13.06 13.83 20.31
C PRO A 131 12.49 12.57 19.65
N PRO A 132 13.19 11.98 18.68
CA PRO A 132 12.88 10.62 18.27
C PRO A 132 13.07 9.65 19.44
N LEU A 133 12.42 8.49 19.37
CA LEU A 133 12.59 7.41 20.34
C LEU A 133 13.33 6.24 19.68
N PRO A 134 14.66 6.11 19.89
CA PRO A 134 15.40 4.93 19.48
C PRO A 134 15.19 3.79 20.47
N LEU A 135 14.90 2.61 19.95
CA LEU A 135 14.84 1.34 20.67
C LEU A 135 15.94 0.43 20.10
N GLN A 136 16.77 -0.11 20.98
CA GLN A 136 17.88 -1.01 20.65
C GLN A 136 17.50 -2.42 21.08
N TYR A 137 17.71 -3.36 20.17
CA TYR A 137 17.38 -4.76 20.35
C TYR A 137 18.68 -5.56 20.43
N ASP A 138 18.83 -6.35 21.49
CA ASP A 138 19.90 -7.35 21.53
C ASP A 138 19.59 -8.51 20.57
N GLN A 139 20.56 -9.37 20.27
CA GLN A 139 20.26 -10.55 19.45
C GLN A 139 19.36 -11.54 20.20
N GLY A 140 19.47 -11.61 21.53
CA GLY A 140 18.66 -12.47 22.37
C GLY A 140 18.71 -13.94 21.92
N GLY A 141 17.54 -14.57 21.84
CA GLY A 141 17.37 -15.94 21.38
C GLY A 141 17.36 -16.12 19.85
N CYS A 142 17.57 -15.04 19.09
CA CYS A 142 17.46 -15.05 17.64
C CYS A 142 18.75 -15.52 16.97
N ARG A 143 18.65 -16.48 16.04
CA ARG A 143 19.82 -17.09 15.38
C ARG A 143 20.19 -16.45 14.03
N SER A 144 19.19 -16.14 13.21
CA SER A 144 19.38 -15.72 11.82
C SER A 144 18.85 -14.31 11.57
N PHE A 145 17.54 -14.12 11.73
CA PHE A 145 16.88 -12.82 11.59
C PHE A 145 16.58 -12.21 12.95
N HIS A 146 16.87 -10.93 13.13
CA HIS A 146 16.49 -10.19 14.33
C HIS A 146 16.48 -8.68 14.13
N PHE A 147 15.67 -7.98 14.94
CA PHE A 147 15.69 -6.52 14.93
C PHE A 147 16.95 -6.03 15.63
N ARG A 148 17.54 -4.93 15.14
CA ARG A 148 18.70 -4.28 15.75
C ARG A 148 18.29 -2.96 16.39
N GLU A 149 17.53 -2.17 15.64
CA GLU A 149 17.11 -0.84 16.05
C GLU A 149 15.76 -0.50 15.45
N GLU A 150 14.95 0.23 16.21
CA GLU A 150 13.81 0.97 15.70
C GLU A 150 13.90 2.42 16.14
N ILE A 151 13.45 3.34 15.29
CA ILE A 151 13.32 4.75 15.66
C ILE A 151 11.89 5.18 15.43
N TYR A 152 11.22 5.61 16.49
CA TYR A 152 9.86 6.15 16.42
C TYR A 152 9.91 7.68 16.41
N ARG A 153 9.13 8.29 15.53
CA ARG A 153 8.91 9.74 15.50
C ARG A 153 7.59 10.07 16.16
N TRP A 154 7.62 11.13 16.97
CA TRP A 154 6.44 11.66 17.62
C TRP A 154 5.35 12.01 16.61
N ASP A 155 4.12 11.58 16.91
CA ASP A 155 2.93 11.78 16.07
C ASP A 155 3.07 11.16 14.68
N VAL A 156 4.08 10.34 14.43
CA VAL A 156 4.25 9.69 13.13
C VAL A 156 4.16 8.19 13.29
N GLY A 157 4.94 7.59 14.18
CA GLY A 157 5.09 6.13 14.19
C GLY A 157 6.52 5.70 13.94
N LEU A 158 6.68 4.46 13.46
CA LEU A 158 7.96 3.90 13.07
C LEU A 158 8.54 4.67 11.88
N SER A 159 9.73 5.24 12.08
CA SER A 159 10.44 6.05 11.07
C SER A 159 11.67 5.35 10.50
N GLN A 160 12.25 4.43 11.26
CA GLN A 160 13.37 3.61 10.83
C GLN A 160 13.28 2.25 11.51
N ARG A 161 13.62 1.20 10.77
CA ARG A 161 13.90 -0.12 11.32
C ARG A 161 15.19 -0.66 10.73
N THR A 162 16.08 -1.12 11.57
CA THR A 162 17.30 -1.84 11.19
C THR A 162 17.17 -3.29 11.63
N VAL A 163 17.39 -4.21 10.70
CA VAL A 163 17.35 -5.66 10.94
C VAL A 163 18.68 -6.30 10.54
N ALA A 164 19.05 -7.37 11.24
CA ALA A 164 20.08 -8.30 10.79
C ALA A 164 19.40 -9.44 10.03
N GLU A 165 19.98 -9.80 8.88
CA GLU A 165 19.52 -10.86 7.99
C GLU A 165 20.30 -12.16 8.24
N ALA A 166 19.73 -13.28 7.77
CA ALA A 166 20.33 -14.61 7.95
C ALA A 166 21.72 -14.77 7.33
N ASP A 167 22.04 -13.97 6.30
CA ASP A 167 23.34 -13.92 5.64
C ASP A 167 24.38 -13.06 6.38
N GLY A 168 24.02 -12.50 7.54
CA GLY A 168 24.86 -11.62 8.35
C GLY A 168 24.86 -10.16 7.91
N THR A 169 24.15 -9.81 6.82
CA THR A 169 24.01 -8.43 6.39
C THR A 169 23.02 -7.67 7.27
N THR A 170 23.02 -6.35 7.14
CA THR A 170 22.09 -5.46 7.85
C THR A 170 21.31 -4.65 6.85
N LYS A 171 19.98 -4.61 7.00
CA LYS A 171 19.10 -3.75 6.22
C LYS A 171 18.51 -2.66 7.10
N THR A 172 18.56 -1.42 6.62
CA THR A 172 17.91 -0.28 7.26
C THR A 172 16.79 0.25 6.37
N TYR A 173 15.56 0.07 6.82
CA TYR A 173 14.35 0.62 6.26
C TYR A 173 14.10 2.01 6.84
N ARG A 174 13.80 2.99 5.99
CA ARG A 174 13.47 4.36 6.41
C ARG A 174 12.13 4.77 5.84
N LEU A 175 11.35 5.46 6.64
CA LEU A 175 10.04 5.96 6.25
C LEU A 175 10.15 6.88 5.04
N VAL A 176 9.40 6.52 4.00
CA VAL A 176 9.22 7.34 2.79
C VAL A 176 7.82 7.93 2.73
N TYR A 177 6.84 7.26 3.33
CA TYR A 177 5.45 7.68 3.36
C TYR A 177 4.73 7.11 4.59
N ALA A 178 3.91 7.92 5.25
CA ALA A 178 2.91 7.45 6.20
C ALA A 178 1.57 8.11 5.90
N ARG A 179 0.52 7.30 5.83
CA ARG A 179 -0.87 7.78 5.90
C ARG A 179 -1.35 7.60 7.32
N LEU A 180 -1.71 8.68 7.97
CA LEU A 180 -2.32 8.69 9.29
C LEU A 180 -3.77 9.16 9.13
N LYS A 181 -4.61 8.85 10.12
CA LYS A 181 -6.05 9.16 10.13
C LYS A 181 -6.41 10.58 9.69
N ASP A 182 -5.56 11.56 10.02
CA ASP A 182 -5.82 12.99 9.81
C ASP A 182 -4.80 13.68 8.89
N ARG A 183 -3.76 12.98 8.41
CA ARG A 183 -2.68 13.60 7.61
C ARG A 183 -1.80 12.58 6.91
N VAL A 184 -1.01 13.07 5.96
CA VAL A 184 0.08 12.32 5.31
C VAL A 184 1.43 12.89 5.72
N VAL A 185 2.43 12.02 5.86
CA VAL A 185 3.83 12.37 6.12
C VAL A 185 4.69 11.78 5.01
N THR A 186 5.48 12.60 4.34
CA THR A 186 6.37 12.19 3.24
C THR A 186 7.84 12.38 3.61
N GLY A 187 8.74 11.88 2.75
CA GLY A 187 10.15 12.28 2.74
C GLY A 187 10.38 13.71 2.21
N ASP A 188 11.66 14.10 2.11
CA ASP A 188 12.11 15.46 1.76
C ASP A 188 11.72 15.91 0.34
N ASP A 189 11.53 14.95 -0.58
CA ASP A 189 11.11 15.21 -1.95
C ASP A 189 9.60 15.36 -2.10
N GLY A 190 8.83 15.13 -1.04
CA GLY A 190 7.36 15.21 -1.05
C GLY A 190 6.69 14.02 -1.75
N THR A 191 7.42 12.96 -2.09
CA THR A 191 6.88 11.83 -2.84
C THR A 191 5.80 11.10 -2.03
N LEU A 192 4.61 11.01 -2.61
CA LEU A 192 3.52 10.16 -2.11
C LEU A 192 3.76 8.72 -2.59
N VAL A 193 3.51 7.74 -1.73
CA VAL A 193 3.67 6.32 -2.07
C VAL A 193 2.37 5.59 -1.81
N ILE A 194 1.72 5.14 -2.87
CA ILE A 194 0.46 4.39 -2.82
C ILE A 194 0.79 2.92 -3.06
N LEU A 195 1.05 2.20 -1.96
CA LEU A 195 1.29 0.77 -2.00
C LEU A 195 -0.02 0.00 -1.85
N SER A 196 -0.28 -0.87 -2.81
CA SER A 196 -1.43 -1.77 -2.84
C SER A 196 -0.94 -3.21 -2.88
N ASP A 197 -1.00 -3.90 -1.75
CA ASP A 197 -0.78 -5.35 -1.66
C ASP A 197 -2.15 -6.04 -1.72
N PHE A 198 -2.40 -6.76 -2.81
CA PHE A 198 -3.70 -7.41 -3.02
C PHE A 198 -3.89 -8.67 -2.17
N ASN A 199 -2.84 -9.13 -1.48
CA ASN A 199 -2.99 -10.11 -0.42
C ASN A 199 -3.83 -9.58 0.77
N LEU A 200 -4.00 -8.26 0.85
CA LEU A 200 -4.78 -7.55 1.87
C LEU A 200 -6.12 -7.03 1.31
N GLY A 201 -6.65 -7.64 0.24
CA GLY A 201 -7.93 -7.29 -0.39
C GLY A 201 -7.79 -6.30 -1.55
N ALA A 202 -8.90 -5.66 -1.97
CA ALA A 202 -8.92 -4.81 -3.17
C ALA A 202 -8.20 -3.46 -3.01
N ARG A 203 -7.85 -3.05 -1.79
CA ARG A 203 -7.05 -1.83 -1.50
C ARG A 203 -7.58 -0.53 -2.13
N GLY A 204 -8.90 -0.42 -2.30
CA GLY A 204 -9.54 0.75 -2.92
C GLY A 204 -9.49 0.78 -4.45
N TRP A 205 -8.97 -0.28 -5.09
CA TRP A 205 -9.07 -0.47 -6.53
C TRP A 205 -10.44 -1.02 -6.90
N LEU A 206 -10.98 -0.50 -7.99
CA LEU A 206 -12.19 -0.96 -8.64
C LEU A 206 -11.81 -1.47 -10.03
N ALA A 207 -12.40 -2.58 -10.44
CA ALA A 207 -12.20 -3.10 -11.78
C ALA A 207 -13.20 -2.52 -12.79
N GLY A 208 -12.83 -2.57 -14.06
CA GLY A 208 -13.69 -2.25 -15.17
C GLY A 208 -13.20 -2.90 -16.46
N PHE A 209 -14.06 -2.89 -17.47
CA PHE A 209 -13.81 -3.41 -18.81
C PHE A 209 -14.26 -2.36 -19.81
N SER A 210 -13.48 -2.15 -20.87
CA SER A 210 -13.85 -1.35 -22.03
C SER A 210 -13.36 -2.01 -23.32
N ASP A 211 -13.62 -1.33 -24.42
CA ASP A 211 -13.22 -1.65 -25.79
C ASP A 211 -14.03 -2.81 -26.42
N TYR A 212 -15.19 -3.14 -25.85
CA TYR A 212 -16.04 -4.24 -26.29
C TYR A 212 -17.47 -3.81 -26.67
N TYR A 213 -18.16 -4.66 -27.45
CA TYR A 213 -19.58 -4.50 -27.71
C TYR A 213 -20.41 -5.23 -26.64
N PRO A 214 -21.33 -4.54 -25.93
CA PRO A 214 -22.14 -5.15 -24.87
C PRO A 214 -22.96 -6.37 -25.31
N PHE A 215 -23.35 -6.44 -26.59
CA PHE A 215 -24.15 -7.54 -27.12
C PHE A 215 -23.44 -8.90 -27.09
N PHE A 216 -22.10 -8.95 -27.11
CA PHE A 216 -21.35 -10.21 -26.97
C PHE A 216 -21.37 -10.77 -25.52
N GLY A 217 -21.91 -10.00 -24.57
CA GLY A 217 -22.13 -10.41 -23.18
C GLY A 217 -20.89 -10.31 -22.29
N GLU A 218 -21.13 -10.23 -20.98
CA GLU A 218 -20.08 -10.15 -19.93
C GLU A 218 -19.70 -11.55 -19.37
N GLY A 219 -20.26 -12.63 -19.90
CA GLY A 219 -20.21 -13.98 -19.30
C GLY A 219 -18.81 -14.58 -19.10
N ASP A 220 -17.81 -14.05 -19.82
CA ASP A 220 -16.42 -14.50 -19.79
C ASP A 220 -15.47 -13.50 -19.09
N MET A 221 -16.02 -12.45 -18.44
CA MET A 221 -15.27 -11.47 -17.66
C MET A 221 -15.18 -11.87 -16.19
N ALA A 222 -14.02 -11.70 -15.56
CA ALA A 222 -13.88 -11.84 -14.10
C ALA A 222 -12.99 -10.76 -13.52
N ALA A 223 -13.42 -10.22 -12.36
CA ALA A 223 -12.70 -9.22 -11.61
C ALA A 223 -12.91 -9.43 -10.11
N GLU A 224 -11.89 -9.94 -9.42
CA GLU A 224 -12.02 -10.34 -8.01
C GLU A 224 -10.65 -10.41 -7.32
N VAL A 225 -10.65 -10.31 -5.99
CA VAL A 225 -9.49 -10.74 -5.19
C VAL A 225 -9.61 -12.25 -4.99
N ALA A 226 -8.70 -13.00 -5.59
CA ALA A 226 -8.70 -14.46 -5.60
C ALA A 226 -7.35 -15.02 -5.12
N LEU A 227 -7.33 -16.30 -4.73
CA LEU A 227 -6.08 -17.00 -4.48
C LEU A 227 -5.21 -16.96 -5.73
N LEU A 228 -3.91 -16.76 -5.53
CA LEU A 228 -2.96 -16.86 -6.62
C LEU A 228 -2.92 -18.30 -7.15
N PRO A 229 -2.51 -18.49 -8.42
CA PRO A 229 -2.25 -19.81 -8.96
C PRO A 229 -1.27 -20.60 -8.07
N ALA A 230 -1.51 -21.91 -7.93
CA ALA A 230 -0.70 -22.78 -7.08
C ALA A 230 0.76 -22.89 -7.54
N GLU A 231 1.01 -22.64 -8.82
CA GLU A 231 2.34 -22.57 -9.42
C GLU A 231 3.17 -21.40 -8.88
N VAL A 232 2.51 -20.37 -8.32
CA VAL A 232 3.14 -19.18 -7.74
C VAL A 232 3.14 -19.24 -6.21
N ASP A 233 1.95 -19.17 -5.58
CA ASP A 233 1.76 -19.22 -4.12
C ASP A 233 0.26 -19.23 -3.75
N ASP A 234 -0.37 -20.41 -3.67
CA ASP A 234 -1.80 -20.55 -3.32
C ASP A 234 -2.15 -20.20 -1.87
N SER A 235 -1.18 -19.79 -1.05
CA SER A 235 -1.43 -19.25 0.29
C SER A 235 -1.73 -17.75 0.29
N ARG A 236 -1.50 -17.07 -0.85
CA ARG A 236 -1.69 -15.64 -1.03
C ARG A 236 -2.82 -15.35 -2.00
N THR A 237 -3.32 -14.12 -1.93
CA THR A 237 -4.30 -13.60 -2.88
C THR A 237 -3.72 -12.48 -3.75
N GLY A 238 -4.30 -12.31 -4.93
CA GLY A 238 -4.05 -11.22 -5.87
C GLY A 238 -5.35 -10.74 -6.50
N PHE A 239 -5.30 -9.59 -7.19
CA PHE A 239 -6.44 -9.10 -7.96
C PHE A 239 -6.45 -9.75 -9.33
N ARG A 240 -7.39 -10.67 -9.56
CA ARG A 240 -7.58 -11.34 -10.84
C ARG A 240 -8.39 -10.46 -11.77
N LEU A 241 -7.87 -10.24 -12.98
CA LEU A 241 -8.61 -9.72 -14.14
C LEU A 241 -8.59 -10.76 -15.25
N GLN A 242 -9.76 -11.03 -15.83
CA GLN A 242 -9.89 -11.99 -16.92
C GLN A 242 -10.95 -11.55 -17.94
N SER A 243 -10.69 -11.82 -19.22
CA SER A 243 -11.67 -11.78 -20.30
C SER A 243 -11.31 -12.80 -21.39
N VAL A 244 -12.31 -13.24 -22.15
CA VAL A 244 -12.09 -13.98 -23.40
C VAL A 244 -12.33 -13.01 -24.56
N ASN A 245 -11.29 -12.80 -25.36
CA ASN A 245 -11.40 -12.02 -26.58
C ASN A 245 -11.84 -12.91 -27.75
N GLY A 246 -12.85 -12.52 -28.51
CA GLY A 246 -13.32 -13.27 -29.68
C GLY A 246 -13.91 -12.35 -30.75
N TYR A 247 -13.97 -12.85 -32.00
CA TYR A 247 -14.65 -12.22 -33.14
C TYR A 247 -14.34 -10.71 -33.33
N GLY A 248 -13.06 -10.33 -33.33
CA GLY A 248 -12.62 -8.96 -33.62
C GLY A 248 -12.91 -7.94 -32.50
N ALA A 249 -13.08 -8.39 -31.26
CA ALA A 249 -13.09 -7.50 -30.10
C ALA A 249 -11.65 -7.10 -29.70
N ASP A 250 -11.54 -5.95 -29.03
CA ASP A 250 -10.33 -5.53 -28.34
C ASP A 250 -10.73 -5.32 -26.87
N TYR A 251 -10.22 -6.08 -25.91
CA TYR A 251 -10.57 -5.86 -24.52
C TYR A 251 -9.53 -5.00 -23.83
N PHE A 252 -9.99 -3.95 -23.15
CA PHE A 252 -9.23 -3.27 -22.12
C PHE A 252 -9.77 -3.63 -20.75
N MET A 253 -9.08 -4.53 -20.04
CA MET A 253 -9.37 -4.87 -18.65
C MET A 253 -8.56 -3.97 -17.75
N PHE A 254 -9.16 -3.32 -16.76
CA PHE A 254 -8.42 -2.37 -15.94
C PHE A 254 -8.86 -2.33 -14.49
N LEU A 255 -7.92 -1.89 -13.66
CA LEU A 255 -8.12 -1.43 -12.29
C LEU A 255 -7.98 0.10 -12.29
N LYS A 256 -8.88 0.76 -11.56
CA LYS A 256 -8.79 2.18 -11.25
C LYS A 256 -8.82 2.41 -9.75
N ARG A 257 -8.07 3.40 -9.26
CA ARG A 257 -8.11 3.82 -7.86
C ARG A 257 -8.16 5.33 -7.77
N ARG A 258 -9.18 5.83 -7.08
CA ARG A 258 -9.32 7.25 -6.76
C ARG A 258 -8.36 7.63 -5.64
N LEU A 259 -7.61 8.69 -5.84
CA LEU A 259 -6.83 9.36 -4.81
C LEU A 259 -7.38 10.77 -4.55
N GLY A 260 -7.05 11.34 -3.39
CA GLY A 260 -7.38 12.73 -3.09
C GLY A 260 -6.59 13.29 -1.93
N GLU A 261 -7.15 14.32 -1.28
CA GLU A 261 -6.55 15.01 -0.12
C GLU A 261 -6.16 14.04 1.01
N ALA A 262 -6.97 13.01 1.27
CA ALA A 262 -6.68 12.00 2.30
C ALA A 262 -5.44 11.15 1.99
N ASP A 263 -5.01 11.11 0.73
CA ASP A 263 -3.77 10.46 0.28
C ASP A 263 -2.62 11.46 0.10
N GLY A 264 -2.85 12.74 0.43
CA GLY A 264 -1.85 13.81 0.40
C GLY A 264 -1.77 14.59 -0.91
N LEU A 265 -2.75 14.43 -1.81
CA LEU A 265 -2.77 15.17 -3.07
C LEU A 265 -3.31 16.60 -2.89
N GLU A 266 -2.70 17.55 -3.59
CA GLU A 266 -3.09 18.96 -3.60
C GLU A 266 -3.89 19.31 -4.87
N PRO A 267 -4.84 20.26 -4.82
CA PRO A 267 -5.59 20.71 -5.99
C PRO A 267 -4.72 21.32 -7.10
N ASN A 268 -5.01 20.99 -8.37
CA ASN A 268 -4.32 21.46 -9.56
C ASN A 268 -2.79 21.24 -9.57
N GLN A 269 -2.27 20.34 -8.74
CA GLN A 269 -0.85 20.03 -8.62
C GLN A 269 -0.43 19.00 -9.66
N GLN A 270 0.73 19.22 -10.29
CA GLN A 270 1.35 18.25 -11.19
C GLN A 270 2.26 17.29 -10.42
N TYR A 271 2.28 16.03 -10.84
CA TYR A 271 3.11 14.98 -10.25
C TYR A 271 3.84 14.20 -11.34
N GLU A 272 5.13 13.95 -11.14
CA GLU A 272 5.86 12.89 -11.83
C GLU A 272 5.33 11.55 -11.28
N LEU A 273 4.80 10.70 -12.17
CA LEU A 273 4.18 9.43 -11.81
C LEU A 273 5.05 8.25 -12.22
N SER A 274 5.28 7.31 -11.30
CA SER A 274 5.86 6.01 -11.61
C SER A 274 5.11 4.88 -10.92
N PHE A 275 5.21 3.68 -11.49
CA PHE A 275 4.63 2.46 -10.99
C PHE A 275 5.66 1.35 -10.91
N ASP A 276 5.55 0.52 -9.88
CA ASP A 276 6.09 -0.84 -9.86
C ASP A 276 4.94 -1.85 -9.75
N PHE A 277 5.07 -2.94 -10.49
CA PHE A 277 4.10 -4.03 -10.55
C PHE A 277 4.75 -5.35 -10.18
N VAL A 278 4.00 -6.16 -9.42
CA VAL A 278 4.18 -7.62 -9.37
C VAL A 278 2.87 -8.23 -9.83
N LEU A 279 2.93 -9.04 -10.89
CA LEU A 279 1.76 -9.70 -11.47
C LEU A 279 2.12 -11.09 -11.98
N ASP A 280 1.14 -11.99 -12.05
CA ASP A 280 1.31 -13.33 -12.60
C ASP A 280 0.60 -13.46 -13.93
N SER A 281 1.29 -14.09 -14.87
CA SER A 281 0.81 -14.39 -16.21
C SER A 281 1.18 -15.81 -16.59
N ASN A 282 0.32 -16.48 -17.36
CA ASN A 282 0.64 -17.73 -18.03
C ASN A 282 0.79 -17.55 -19.56
N ALA A 283 0.77 -16.30 -20.03
CA ALA A 283 0.89 -15.98 -21.44
C ALA A 283 2.34 -16.16 -21.91
N ARG A 284 2.49 -16.53 -23.17
CA ARG A 284 3.79 -16.80 -23.82
C ARG A 284 3.93 -15.96 -25.08
N ALA A 285 5.16 -15.66 -25.46
CA ALA A 285 5.43 -15.03 -26.74
C ALA A 285 5.09 -15.99 -27.89
N ASP A 286 4.40 -15.48 -28.91
CA ASP A 286 4.24 -16.14 -30.23
C ASP A 286 3.59 -17.53 -30.23
N CYS A 287 2.82 -17.89 -29.20
CA CYS A 287 2.10 -19.18 -29.14
C CYS A 287 0.61 -19.00 -29.53
N GLU A 288 0.27 -19.17 -30.81
CA GLU A 288 -1.10 -18.97 -31.34
C GLU A 288 -2.04 -20.19 -31.24
N THR A 289 -1.84 -21.12 -30.29
CA THR A 289 -2.66 -22.35 -30.23
C THR A 289 -3.41 -22.51 -28.90
N GLY A 290 -4.67 -22.94 -28.97
CA GLY A 290 -5.43 -23.42 -27.81
C GLY A 290 -6.42 -22.44 -27.15
N GLY A 291 -6.80 -21.33 -27.80
CA GLY A 291 -7.81 -20.39 -27.27
C GLY A 291 -7.29 -19.43 -26.20
N PHE A 292 -5.98 -19.20 -26.16
CA PHE A 292 -5.31 -18.23 -25.28
C PHE A 292 -4.65 -17.12 -26.13
N ALA A 293 -4.67 -15.89 -25.64
CA ALA A 293 -4.03 -14.77 -26.32
C ALA A 293 -2.49 -14.86 -26.24
N PRO A 294 -1.75 -14.64 -27.35
CA PRO A 294 -0.30 -14.50 -27.31
C PRO A 294 0.13 -13.33 -26.41
N GLY A 295 1.05 -13.58 -25.49
CA GLY A 295 1.43 -12.61 -24.45
C GLY A 295 2.07 -11.34 -24.99
N ASN A 296 2.76 -11.42 -26.13
CA ASN A 296 3.35 -10.28 -26.84
C ASN A 296 2.33 -9.44 -27.62
N SER A 297 1.06 -9.86 -27.66
CA SER A 297 -0.06 -9.13 -28.26
C SER A 297 -1.00 -8.53 -27.22
N VAL A 298 -0.64 -8.62 -25.94
CA VAL A 298 -1.40 -8.06 -24.82
C VAL A 298 -0.49 -7.15 -24.00
N PHE A 299 -0.87 -5.88 -23.89
CA PHE A 299 0.00 -4.83 -23.36
C PHE A 299 -0.49 -4.36 -21.99
N LEU A 300 0.34 -4.55 -20.96
CA LEU A 300 0.16 -3.89 -19.67
C LEU A 300 0.35 -2.38 -19.84
N LYS A 301 -0.66 -1.62 -19.46
CA LYS A 301 -0.69 -0.17 -19.49
C LYS A 301 -0.91 0.40 -18.09
N ALA A 302 -0.33 1.56 -17.85
CA ALA A 302 -0.48 2.27 -16.59
C ALA A 302 -0.41 3.79 -16.79
N GLY A 303 -1.07 4.52 -15.89
CA GLY A 303 -1.07 5.97 -15.91
C GLY A 303 -2.05 6.56 -14.91
N ALA A 304 -2.46 7.79 -15.15
CA ALA A 304 -3.44 8.47 -14.33
C ALA A 304 -4.16 9.58 -15.08
N SER A 305 -5.38 9.89 -14.64
CA SER A 305 -6.16 11.01 -15.18
C SER A 305 -6.88 11.77 -14.07
N ALA A 306 -7.18 13.05 -14.29
CA ALA A 306 -8.04 13.83 -13.40
C ALA A 306 -9.51 13.33 -13.49
N GLY A 307 -9.93 12.88 -14.67
CA GLY A 307 -11.23 12.26 -14.90
C GLY A 307 -11.26 10.81 -14.43
N GLU A 308 -12.42 10.32 -14.01
CA GLU A 308 -12.58 8.91 -13.70
C GLU A 308 -12.50 8.05 -14.98
N PRO A 309 -11.64 7.01 -15.02
CA PRO A 309 -11.61 6.06 -16.13
C PRO A 309 -12.93 5.26 -16.17
N LEU A 310 -13.64 5.35 -17.28
CA LEU A 310 -14.96 4.77 -17.48
C LEU A 310 -15.13 4.25 -18.91
N PRO A 311 -15.81 3.10 -19.08
CA PRO A 311 -16.34 2.72 -20.37
C PRO A 311 -17.52 3.65 -20.75
N VAL A 312 -17.48 4.21 -21.95
CA VAL A 312 -18.53 5.07 -22.51
C VAL A 312 -18.92 4.59 -23.91
N PRO A 313 -20.20 4.59 -24.28
CA PRO A 313 -20.62 4.16 -25.61
C PRO A 313 -20.15 5.15 -26.69
N ASN A 314 -19.63 4.64 -27.79
CA ASN A 314 -19.39 5.40 -29.02
C ASN A 314 -20.62 5.37 -29.95
N GLU A 315 -20.51 5.93 -31.16
CA GLU A 315 -21.60 5.97 -32.15
C GLU A 315 -22.06 4.58 -32.63
N GLU A 316 -21.23 3.56 -32.47
CA GLU A 316 -21.48 2.16 -32.85
C GLU A 316 -21.94 1.31 -31.66
N GLU A 317 -22.30 1.94 -30.53
CA GLU A 317 -22.68 1.29 -29.26
C GLU A 317 -21.57 0.41 -28.64
N ARG A 318 -20.32 0.54 -29.12
CA ARG A 318 -19.15 -0.06 -28.48
C ARG A 318 -18.80 0.74 -27.24
N LEU A 319 -18.60 0.07 -26.11
CA LEU A 319 -18.10 0.71 -24.89
C LEU A 319 -16.60 0.92 -25.05
N VAL A 320 -16.16 2.17 -25.16
CA VAL A 320 -14.75 2.55 -25.29
C VAL A 320 -14.25 3.29 -24.05
N MET A 321 -12.94 3.28 -23.81
CA MET A 321 -12.37 4.08 -22.72
C MET A 321 -12.55 5.60 -22.95
N ASN A 322 -12.91 6.34 -21.91
CA ASN A 322 -13.10 7.80 -21.96
C ASN A 322 -11.81 8.63 -21.79
N ILE A 323 -10.70 8.00 -21.38
CA ILE A 323 -9.37 8.61 -21.24
C ILE A 323 -8.42 8.09 -22.31
N ASP A 324 -7.37 8.84 -22.63
CA ASP A 324 -6.41 8.48 -23.66
C ASP A 324 -5.39 7.46 -23.15
N LYS A 325 -5.69 6.19 -23.34
CA LYS A 325 -4.78 5.06 -23.09
C LYS A 325 -3.96 4.64 -24.33
N GLY A 326 -4.11 5.32 -25.46
CA GLY A 326 -3.61 4.84 -26.75
C GLY A 326 -4.29 3.54 -27.21
N SER A 327 -3.64 2.80 -28.11
CA SER A 327 -4.18 1.56 -28.69
C SER A 327 -3.10 0.49 -28.83
N GLY A 328 -3.38 -0.73 -28.40
CA GLY A 328 -2.42 -1.84 -28.50
C GLY A 328 -1.07 -1.50 -27.88
N GLY A 329 0.00 -1.64 -28.67
CA GLY A 329 1.39 -1.34 -28.27
C GLY A 329 1.75 0.15 -28.18
N ASP A 330 0.82 1.05 -28.48
CA ASP A 330 1.04 2.50 -28.38
C ASP A 330 0.43 3.07 -27.09
N GLY A 331 1.17 3.98 -26.46
CA GLY A 331 0.71 4.71 -25.27
C GLY A 331 -0.07 5.98 -25.62
N GLY A 332 -1.00 6.35 -24.76
CA GLY A 332 -1.73 7.62 -24.79
C GLY A 332 -1.24 8.62 -23.75
N ALA A 333 -1.87 9.78 -23.71
CA ALA A 333 -1.54 10.86 -22.78
C ALA A 333 -1.88 10.56 -21.31
N ASP A 334 -2.94 9.77 -21.05
CA ASP A 334 -3.37 9.40 -19.70
C ASP A 334 -2.81 8.04 -19.24
N ALA A 335 -2.45 7.15 -20.18
CA ALA A 335 -1.80 5.88 -19.87
C ALA A 335 -0.85 5.39 -20.98
N GLY A 336 0.35 4.98 -20.60
CA GLY A 336 1.35 4.43 -21.52
C GLY A 336 1.58 2.94 -21.33
N VAL A 337 2.38 2.36 -22.23
CA VAL A 337 2.75 0.94 -22.20
C VAL A 337 3.86 0.71 -21.18
N VAL A 338 3.62 -0.21 -20.25
CA VAL A 338 4.58 -0.71 -19.27
C VAL A 338 5.44 -1.79 -19.94
N ARG A 339 4.78 -2.82 -20.46
CA ARG A 339 5.35 -3.95 -21.23
C ARG A 339 4.22 -4.83 -21.76
N SER A 340 4.54 -5.83 -22.58
CA SER A 340 3.65 -6.95 -22.87
C SER A 340 3.69 -8.02 -21.75
N ILE A 341 2.76 -8.98 -21.74
CA ILE A 341 2.55 -9.89 -20.58
C ILE A 341 3.15 -11.30 -20.77
N GLU A 342 3.98 -11.50 -21.78
CA GLU A 342 4.66 -12.78 -21.99
C GLU A 342 5.59 -13.15 -20.84
N THR A 343 5.64 -14.44 -20.56
CA THR A 343 6.66 -15.09 -19.73
C THR A 343 7.80 -15.62 -20.62
N ASP A 344 8.88 -16.10 -20.00
CA ASP A 344 10.01 -16.73 -20.70
C ASP A 344 9.77 -18.20 -21.09
N GLN A 345 8.55 -18.69 -20.90
CA GLN A 345 8.17 -20.08 -21.14
C GLN A 345 8.03 -20.41 -22.64
N ARG A 346 8.37 -21.66 -23.00
CA ARG A 346 8.26 -22.18 -24.39
C ARG A 346 6.85 -22.71 -24.69
N CYS A 347 6.45 -22.71 -25.97
CA CYS A 347 5.13 -23.16 -26.44
C CYS A 347 4.84 -24.68 -26.32
N THR A 348 5.54 -25.44 -25.50
CA THR A 348 5.54 -26.92 -25.59
C THR A 348 4.50 -27.64 -24.72
N GLU A 349 3.85 -26.99 -23.76
CA GLU A 349 2.85 -27.60 -22.84
C GLU A 349 1.61 -26.71 -22.69
N LEU A 350 0.36 -27.19 -22.80
CA LEU A 350 -0.84 -26.36 -22.63
C LEU A 350 -1.81 -26.95 -21.59
N PRO A 351 -2.41 -26.13 -20.69
CA PRO A 351 -2.13 -24.70 -20.47
C PRO A 351 -0.77 -24.46 -19.79
N SER A 352 -0.21 -23.26 -19.95
CA SER A 352 1.05 -22.89 -19.31
C SER A 352 0.89 -22.69 -17.80
N PRO A 353 1.89 -23.06 -16.97
CA PRO A 353 1.91 -22.66 -15.58
C PRO A 353 2.03 -21.13 -15.47
N TYR A 354 1.38 -20.52 -14.48
CA TYR A 354 1.60 -19.10 -14.21
C TYR A 354 3.04 -18.85 -13.74
N ALA A 355 3.59 -17.71 -14.14
CA ALA A 355 4.87 -17.23 -13.66
C ALA A 355 4.77 -15.76 -13.27
N ARG A 356 5.54 -15.41 -12.23
CA ARG A 356 5.63 -14.06 -11.70
C ARG A 356 6.41 -13.14 -12.64
N LEU A 357 5.82 -12.00 -12.94
CA LEU A 357 6.38 -10.90 -13.70
C LEU A 357 6.59 -9.71 -12.76
N THR A 358 7.70 -9.00 -12.97
CA THR A 358 7.96 -7.71 -12.32
C THR A 358 8.14 -6.66 -13.41
N ALA A 359 7.58 -5.47 -13.19
CA ALA A 359 7.69 -4.38 -14.16
C ALA A 359 7.73 -3.03 -13.45
N SER A 360 8.49 -2.10 -14.00
CA SER A 360 8.56 -0.71 -13.56
C SER A 360 8.23 0.20 -14.73
N TYR A 361 7.50 1.29 -14.47
CA TYR A 361 7.09 2.26 -15.47
C TYR A 361 7.19 3.67 -14.91
N THR A 362 7.71 4.60 -15.71
CA THR A 362 7.66 6.03 -15.42
C THR A 362 6.82 6.69 -16.49
N HIS A 363 5.77 7.38 -16.09
CA HIS A 363 4.90 8.09 -17.02
C HIS A 363 5.71 9.21 -17.71
N PRO A 364 5.66 9.34 -19.04
CA PRO A 364 6.57 10.22 -19.78
C PRO A 364 6.31 11.71 -19.54
N GLN A 365 5.11 12.09 -19.10
CA GLN A 365 4.73 13.46 -18.80
C GLN A 365 4.13 13.56 -17.39
N PRO A 366 4.24 14.70 -16.69
CA PRO A 366 3.55 14.91 -15.43
C PRO A 366 2.03 14.76 -15.58
N VAL A 367 1.39 14.17 -14.57
CA VAL A 367 -0.08 14.09 -14.47
C VAL A 367 -0.59 15.17 -13.52
N GLN A 368 -1.79 15.69 -13.73
CA GLN A 368 -2.34 16.79 -12.94
C GLN A 368 -3.62 16.38 -12.21
N THR A 369 -3.75 16.77 -10.94
CA THR A 369 -4.99 16.63 -10.18
C THR A 369 -6.07 17.59 -10.65
N ASP A 370 -7.34 17.25 -10.42
CA ASP A 370 -8.46 18.18 -10.62
C ASP A 370 -8.43 19.34 -9.62
N GLY A 371 -9.35 20.30 -9.78
CA GLY A 371 -9.49 21.46 -8.88
C GLY A 371 -9.87 21.13 -7.44
N ARG A 372 -10.09 19.86 -7.08
CA ARG A 372 -10.35 19.35 -5.74
C ARG A 372 -9.23 18.42 -5.24
N GLY A 373 -8.13 18.30 -5.98
CA GLY A 373 -7.01 17.41 -5.64
C GLY A 373 -7.25 15.93 -6.00
N VAL A 374 -8.22 15.63 -6.85
CA VAL A 374 -8.53 14.25 -7.25
C VAL A 374 -7.64 13.82 -8.40
N LEU A 375 -7.14 12.59 -8.31
CA LEU A 375 -6.46 11.89 -9.40
C LEU A 375 -6.90 10.43 -9.38
N TRP A 376 -7.13 9.85 -10.55
CA TRP A 376 -7.41 8.43 -10.72
C TRP A 376 -6.19 7.74 -11.28
N LEU A 377 -5.66 6.77 -10.54
CA LEU A 377 -4.67 5.84 -11.07
C LEU A 377 -5.36 4.82 -11.97
N LEU A 378 -4.68 4.40 -13.04
CA LEU A 378 -5.10 3.35 -13.96
C LEU A 378 -3.98 2.33 -14.12
N ALA A 379 -4.33 1.05 -14.06
CA ALA A 379 -3.48 -0.05 -14.49
C ALA A 379 -4.35 -1.12 -15.14
N GLY A 380 -3.97 -1.62 -16.31
CA GLY A 380 -4.80 -2.57 -17.04
C GLY A 380 -4.10 -3.17 -18.24
N THR A 381 -4.75 -4.08 -18.94
CA THR A 381 -4.21 -4.67 -20.17
C THR A 381 -5.09 -4.37 -21.38
N ASP A 382 -4.42 -3.98 -22.46
CA ASP A 382 -4.99 -3.73 -23.77
C ASP A 382 -4.69 -4.94 -24.68
N SER A 383 -5.71 -5.65 -25.12
CA SER A 383 -5.60 -6.88 -25.91
C SER A 383 -6.48 -6.82 -27.14
N GLY A 384 -5.86 -6.89 -28.33
CA GLY A 384 -6.54 -7.18 -29.59
C GLY A 384 -6.39 -8.64 -30.04
N ALA A 385 -5.76 -9.49 -29.20
CA ALA A 385 -5.53 -10.89 -29.52
C ALA A 385 -6.72 -11.75 -29.10
N GLU A 386 -7.14 -12.67 -29.97
CA GLU A 386 -8.18 -13.65 -29.67
C GLU A 386 -7.73 -14.63 -28.57
N GLY A 387 -8.67 -15.04 -27.73
CA GLY A 387 -8.49 -16.01 -26.67
C GLY A 387 -8.59 -15.45 -25.26
N LEU A 388 -8.48 -16.35 -24.29
CA LEU A 388 -8.49 -16.05 -22.87
C LEU A 388 -7.23 -15.28 -22.49
N THR A 389 -7.42 -14.15 -21.80
CA THR A 389 -6.39 -13.44 -21.06
C THR A 389 -6.80 -13.43 -19.59
N ALA A 390 -5.92 -13.89 -18.70
CA ALA A 390 -6.13 -13.86 -17.26
C ALA A 390 -4.83 -13.48 -16.55
N LEU A 391 -4.90 -12.49 -15.66
CA LEU A 391 -3.77 -11.98 -14.91
C LEU A 391 -4.12 -11.84 -13.44
N PHE A 392 -3.14 -12.06 -12.58
CA PHE A 392 -3.26 -11.78 -11.15
C PHE A 392 -2.29 -10.66 -10.78
N TYR A 393 -2.80 -9.51 -10.38
CA TYR A 393 -1.98 -8.45 -9.80
C TYR A 393 -1.71 -8.79 -8.34
N GLU A 394 -0.46 -9.06 -7.97
CA GLU A 394 -0.08 -9.25 -6.57
C GLU A 394 0.07 -7.90 -5.87
N SER A 395 0.74 -6.95 -6.53
CA SER A 395 0.90 -5.60 -5.98
C SER A 395 1.07 -4.53 -7.04
N ILE A 396 0.62 -3.33 -6.69
CA ILE A 396 0.84 -2.09 -7.44
C ILE A 396 1.38 -1.03 -6.47
N VAL A 397 2.55 -0.46 -6.79
CA VAL A 397 3.13 0.65 -6.05
C VAL A 397 3.19 1.87 -6.96
N ALA A 398 2.33 2.85 -6.72
CA ALA A 398 2.40 4.12 -7.43
C ALA A 398 3.19 5.14 -6.60
N ARG A 399 4.08 5.89 -7.24
CA ARG A 399 4.81 7.01 -6.62
C ARG A 399 4.47 8.30 -7.36
N LEU A 400 4.05 9.31 -6.60
CA LEU A 400 3.70 10.61 -7.11
C LEU A 400 4.63 11.64 -6.48
N LYS A 401 5.58 12.13 -7.27
CA LYS A 401 6.53 13.16 -6.83
C LYS A 401 6.02 14.53 -7.31
N PRO A 402 5.75 15.49 -6.42
CA PRO A 402 5.28 16.82 -6.82
C PRO A 402 6.29 17.51 -7.74
N VAL A 403 5.81 18.07 -8.86
CA VAL A 403 6.58 18.99 -9.70
C VAL A 403 6.61 20.35 -8.99
N ARG A 404 7.81 20.89 -8.74
CA ARG A 404 8.02 22.15 -8.01
C ARG A 404 8.22 23.34 -8.94
#